data_AF-A0A5F5PR11-F1
#
_entry.id   AF-A0A5F5PR11-F1
#
_cell.length_a   1.000
_cell.length_b   1.000
_cell.length_c   1.000
_cell.angle_alpha   90.00
_cell.angle_beta   90.00
_cell.angle_gamma   90.00
#
_symmetry.space_group_name_H-M   'P 1'
#
loop_
_entity.id
_entity.type
_entity.pdbx_description
1 polymer ?
#
loop_
_entity_poly.entity_id
_entity_poly.type
_entity_poly.pdbx_seq_one_letter_code
_entity_poly.pdbx_strand_id
1 'polypeptide(L)'
;MLLKPHSRIQVFEGAEDNLPDRDALRAALAIRQLAEGLTADDLLLVLISGGGSALLPAPIPPVTLEEKQTLTKLLAARGANIQELNTIRKALSQLKGGGLAQAAYPAQVVSLILSDVVGDPMEVIASGPTVASVHSVQDCLHILNRYGLRAALPRSVKTVLARADSDPHGPHSCGHVLNVIIGSNALALAEAQRQAEALGYRAMVLSTAMQGRGTPAAHRADRHQCHGCPHPIPAATVTA
;
A
#
# COMPACT_ATOMS: atom_id res chain seq x y z
N MET A 1 -8.74 -13.10 -21.29
CA MET A 1 -7.47 -13.35 -20.58
C MET A 1 -6.37 -13.62 -21.60
N LEU A 2 -5.26 -12.88 -21.56
CA LEU A 2 -4.15 -12.93 -22.53
C LEU A 2 -3.15 -14.09 -22.29
N LEU A 3 -3.46 -15.04 -21.42
CA LEU A 3 -2.53 -16.12 -21.10
C LEU A 3 -2.70 -17.31 -22.03
N LYS A 4 -1.58 -17.84 -22.52
CA LYS A 4 -1.54 -19.05 -23.34
C LYS A 4 -1.98 -20.27 -22.51
N PRO A 5 -2.55 -21.31 -23.15
CA PRO A 5 -2.67 -22.63 -22.51
C PRO A 5 -1.31 -23.07 -21.96
N HIS A 6 -1.26 -23.57 -20.72
CA HIS A 6 -0.05 -23.95 -19.98
C HIS A 6 0.85 -22.81 -19.46
N SER A 7 0.29 -21.62 -19.28
CA SER A 7 0.99 -20.55 -18.54
C SER A 7 1.42 -21.02 -17.15
N ARG A 8 2.66 -20.67 -16.74
CA ARG A 8 3.14 -20.85 -15.36
C ARG A 8 2.54 -19.82 -14.39
N ILE A 9 1.83 -18.82 -14.92
CA ILE A 9 1.15 -17.78 -14.16
C ILE A 9 -0.30 -18.20 -13.97
N GLN A 10 -0.71 -18.30 -12.70
CA GLN A 10 -2.10 -18.42 -12.31
C GLN A 10 -2.69 -17.02 -12.11
N VAL A 11 -3.95 -16.82 -12.50
CA VAL A 11 -4.62 -15.54 -12.34
C VAL A 11 -5.85 -15.72 -11.48
N PHE A 12 -5.99 -14.80 -10.53
CA PHE A 12 -7.14 -14.67 -9.65
C PHE A 12 -7.72 -13.28 -9.85
N GLU A 13 -9.04 -13.21 -9.89
CA GLU A 13 -9.79 -11.96 -9.96
C GLU A 13 -10.66 -11.85 -8.71
N GLY A 14 -10.82 -10.64 -8.21
CA GLY A 14 -11.58 -10.35 -7.00
C GLY A 14 -11.39 -8.89 -6.60
N ALA A 15 -11.82 -8.58 -5.38
CA ALA A 15 -11.92 -7.26 -4.82
C ALA A 15 -12.84 -6.31 -5.62
N GLU A 16 -14.08 -6.76 -5.88
CA GLU A 16 -15.11 -5.94 -6.50
C GLU A 16 -15.28 -4.59 -5.75
N ASP A 17 -15.47 -3.50 -6.49
CA ASP A 17 -15.54 -2.12 -5.96
C ASP A 17 -14.35 -1.70 -5.08
N ASN A 18 -13.17 -2.32 -5.26
CA ASN A 18 -12.00 -2.10 -4.43
C ASN A 18 -12.25 -2.43 -2.93
N LEU A 19 -13.12 -3.40 -2.68
CA LEU A 19 -13.39 -3.94 -1.35
C LEU A 19 -12.93 -5.40 -1.28
N PRO A 20 -12.29 -5.84 -0.18
CA PRO A 20 -11.94 -7.26 -0.02
C PRO A 20 -13.14 -8.17 -0.21
N ASP A 21 -12.98 -9.29 -0.89
CA ASP A 21 -14.03 -10.31 -1.04
C ASP A 21 -13.45 -11.74 -0.87
N ARG A 22 -14.29 -12.74 -1.11
CA ARG A 22 -13.91 -14.15 -0.95
C ARG A 22 -12.92 -14.63 -2.00
N ASP A 23 -12.97 -14.08 -3.21
CA ASP A 23 -12.07 -14.47 -4.29
C ASP A 23 -10.69 -13.82 -4.10
N ALA A 24 -10.64 -12.57 -3.64
CA ALA A 24 -9.41 -11.93 -3.17
C ALA A 24 -8.80 -12.66 -1.96
N LEU A 25 -9.62 -13.14 -1.01
CA LEU A 25 -9.13 -13.98 0.09
C LEU A 25 -8.51 -15.29 -0.43
N ARG A 26 -9.16 -15.94 -1.41
CA ARG A 26 -8.60 -17.15 -2.04
C ARG A 26 -7.26 -16.86 -2.70
N ALA A 27 -7.15 -15.75 -3.43
CA ALA A 27 -5.91 -15.31 -4.05
C ALA A 27 -4.81 -15.05 -3.01
N ALA A 28 -5.14 -14.34 -1.93
CA ALA A 28 -4.21 -14.04 -0.85
C ALA A 28 -3.70 -15.32 -0.16
N LEU A 29 -4.56 -16.30 0.10
CA LEU A 29 -4.15 -17.58 0.67
C LEU A 29 -3.25 -18.38 -0.28
N ALA A 30 -3.52 -18.36 -1.59
CA ALA A 30 -2.67 -19.00 -2.58
C ALA A 30 -1.28 -18.34 -2.66
N ILE A 31 -1.23 -16.99 -2.61
CA ILE A 31 0.03 -16.23 -2.55
C ILE A 31 0.83 -16.57 -1.30
N ARG A 32 0.15 -16.65 -0.14
CA ARG A 32 0.79 -17.04 1.13
C ARG A 32 1.38 -18.44 1.03
N GLN A 33 0.62 -19.41 0.54
CA GLN A 33 1.06 -20.79 0.40
C GLN A 33 2.27 -20.90 -0.56
N LEU A 34 2.27 -20.13 -1.65
CA LEU A 34 3.41 -20.06 -2.56
C LEU A 34 4.65 -19.52 -1.84
N ALA A 35 4.51 -18.42 -1.09
CA ALA A 35 5.62 -17.80 -0.37
C ALA A 35 6.21 -18.72 0.72
N GLU A 36 5.35 -19.40 1.50
CA GLU A 36 5.75 -20.33 2.57
C GLU A 36 6.49 -21.57 2.04
N GLY A 37 6.35 -21.89 0.75
CA GLY A 37 7.03 -23.01 0.11
C GLY A 37 8.41 -22.68 -0.45
N LEU A 38 8.85 -21.42 -0.38
CA LEU A 38 10.12 -20.98 -0.96
C LEU A 38 11.31 -21.32 -0.04
N THR A 39 12.46 -21.51 -0.66
CA THR A 39 13.73 -21.82 0.00
C THR A 39 14.76 -20.72 -0.19
N ALA A 40 15.93 -20.83 0.44
CA ALA A 40 16.99 -19.81 0.32
C ALA A 40 17.56 -19.67 -1.10
N ASP A 41 17.37 -20.69 -1.95
CA ASP A 41 17.80 -20.71 -3.34
C ASP A 41 16.78 -20.05 -4.29
N ASP A 42 15.60 -19.69 -3.78
CA ASP A 42 14.53 -19.09 -4.55
C ASP A 42 14.54 -17.56 -4.49
N LEU A 43 13.92 -16.95 -5.50
CA LEU A 43 13.64 -15.52 -5.57
C LEU A 43 12.12 -15.30 -5.68
N LEU A 44 11.55 -14.56 -4.74
CA LEU A 44 10.19 -14.06 -4.84
C LEU A 44 10.20 -12.68 -5.51
N LEU A 45 9.70 -12.62 -6.74
CA LEU A 45 9.43 -11.35 -7.43
C LEU A 45 7.99 -10.90 -7.13
N VAL A 46 7.85 -9.77 -6.44
CA VAL A 46 6.56 -9.18 -6.08
C VAL A 46 6.31 -7.95 -6.96
N LEU A 47 5.21 -7.96 -7.71
CA LEU A 47 4.82 -6.83 -8.56
C LEU A 47 3.61 -6.15 -7.92
N ILE A 48 3.78 -4.90 -7.48
CA ILE A 48 2.76 -4.17 -6.72
C ILE A 48 2.29 -2.96 -7.52
N SER A 49 0.98 -2.81 -7.62
CA SER A 49 0.30 -1.62 -8.15
C SER A 49 -0.85 -1.19 -7.24
N GLY A 50 -1.58 -0.15 -7.64
CA GLY A 50 -2.81 0.30 -6.97
C GLY A 50 -3.83 -0.82 -6.76
N GLY A 51 -4.64 -0.72 -5.69
CA GLY A 51 -5.67 -1.70 -5.32
C GLY A 51 -5.20 -2.88 -4.45
N GLY A 52 -3.89 -3.05 -4.24
CA GLY A 52 -3.35 -4.20 -3.49
C GLY A 52 -3.90 -4.39 -2.07
N SER A 53 -4.33 -3.31 -1.40
CA SER A 53 -4.93 -3.39 -0.07
C SER A 53 -6.23 -4.21 -0.04
N ALA A 54 -7.03 -4.12 -1.09
CA ALA A 54 -8.29 -4.87 -1.25
C ALA A 54 -8.07 -6.27 -1.84
N LEU A 55 -7.11 -6.40 -2.77
CA LEU A 55 -6.77 -7.64 -3.46
C LEU A 55 -5.97 -8.65 -2.63
N LEU A 56 -5.30 -8.21 -1.55
CA LEU A 56 -4.51 -9.08 -0.67
C LEU A 56 -5.09 -9.20 0.76
N PRO A 57 -6.35 -9.59 0.96
CA PRO A 57 -6.91 -9.76 2.30
C PRO A 57 -6.54 -11.14 2.86
N ALA A 58 -5.65 -11.16 3.85
CA ALA A 58 -5.33 -12.38 4.59
C ALA A 58 -5.50 -12.12 6.08
N PRO A 59 -6.70 -12.29 6.67
CA PRO A 59 -6.89 -12.10 8.11
C PRO A 59 -6.15 -13.17 8.92
N ILE A 60 -5.67 -12.83 10.12
CA ILE A 60 -4.98 -13.78 11.01
C ILE A 60 -6.03 -14.68 11.69
N PRO A 61 -6.01 -16.01 11.52
CA PRO A 61 -6.94 -16.89 12.22
C PRO A 61 -6.81 -16.74 13.75
N PRO A 62 -7.94 -16.72 14.51
CA PRO A 62 -9.29 -17.07 14.07
C PRO A 62 -10.13 -15.87 13.56
N VAL A 63 -9.54 -14.72 13.23
CA VAL A 63 -10.28 -13.58 12.67
C VAL A 63 -10.75 -13.91 11.26
N THR A 64 -12.04 -13.68 11.01
CA THR A 64 -12.67 -13.85 9.70
C THR A 64 -12.53 -12.59 8.83
N LEU A 65 -12.74 -12.73 7.52
CA LEU A 65 -12.77 -11.60 6.61
C LEU A 65 -13.90 -10.63 6.97
N GLU A 66 -15.08 -11.18 7.29
CA GLU A 66 -16.28 -10.44 7.65
C GLU A 66 -16.08 -9.63 8.95
N GLU A 67 -15.44 -10.21 9.97
CA GLU A 67 -15.08 -9.49 11.20
C GLU A 67 -14.12 -8.33 10.91
N LYS A 68 -13.09 -8.56 10.08
CA LYS A 68 -12.12 -7.53 9.70
C LYS A 68 -12.78 -6.37 8.93
N GLN A 69 -13.68 -6.68 8.00
CA GLN A 69 -14.46 -5.68 7.27
C GLN A 69 -15.39 -4.91 8.21
N THR A 70 -16.11 -5.60 9.09
CA THR A 70 -17.05 -5.00 10.03
C THR A 70 -16.33 -4.03 10.96
N LEU A 71 -15.19 -4.43 11.53
CA LEU A 71 -14.38 -3.56 12.38
C LEU A 71 -13.88 -2.32 11.64
N THR A 72 -13.41 -2.49 10.39
CA THR A 72 -12.95 -1.37 9.56
C THR A 72 -14.09 -0.39 9.27
N LYS A 73 -15.29 -0.89 8.92
CA LYS A 73 -16.49 -0.06 8.68
C LYS A 73 -16.92 0.69 9.94
N LEU A 74 -16.90 0.03 11.11
CA LEU A 74 -17.25 0.66 12.39
C LEU A 74 -16.27 1.78 12.76
N LEU A 75 -14.97 1.56 12.59
CA LEU A 75 -13.94 2.58 12.82
C LEU A 75 -14.13 3.77 11.88
N ALA A 76 -14.35 3.52 10.59
CA ALA A 76 -14.60 4.58 9.60
C ALA A 76 -15.87 5.38 9.94
N ALA A 77 -16.96 4.70 10.33
CA ALA A 77 -18.20 5.35 10.76
C ALA A 77 -18.03 6.21 12.04
N ARG A 78 -17.05 5.90 12.88
CA ARG A 78 -16.69 6.69 14.07
C ARG A 78 -15.64 7.78 13.77
N GLY A 79 -15.28 7.99 12.51
CA GLY A 79 -14.35 9.04 12.09
C GLY A 79 -12.87 8.68 12.29
N ALA A 80 -12.52 7.39 12.29
CA ALA A 80 -11.12 6.97 12.22
C ALA A 80 -10.48 7.46 10.93
N ASN A 81 -9.28 8.03 11.03
CA ASN A 81 -8.53 8.47 9.87
C ASN A 81 -7.90 7.28 9.12
N ILE A 82 -7.42 7.53 7.89
CA ILE A 82 -6.89 6.45 7.04
C ILE A 82 -5.68 5.74 7.66
N GLN A 83 -4.84 6.45 8.42
CA GLN A 83 -3.68 5.86 9.08
C GLN A 83 -4.12 4.92 10.20
N GLU A 84 -5.06 5.34 11.04
CA GLU A 84 -5.63 4.49 12.09
C GLU A 84 -6.29 3.23 11.52
N LEU A 85 -7.03 3.38 10.42
CA LEU A 85 -7.60 2.24 9.69
C LEU A 85 -6.52 1.32 9.14
N ASN A 86 -5.43 1.86 8.60
CA ASN A 86 -4.29 1.07 8.10
C ASN A 86 -3.59 0.30 9.23
N THR A 87 -3.36 0.94 10.38
CA THR A 87 -2.75 0.31 11.56
C THR A 87 -3.55 -0.92 11.98
N ILE A 88 -4.87 -0.79 12.14
CA ILE A 88 -5.74 -1.93 12.51
C ILE A 88 -5.77 -2.99 11.40
N ARG A 89 -5.88 -2.59 10.13
CA ARG A 89 -5.93 -3.52 9.00
C ARG A 89 -4.66 -4.34 8.85
N LYS A 90 -3.49 -3.75 9.14
CA LYS A 90 -2.17 -4.43 9.12
C LYS A 90 -2.05 -5.40 10.29
N ALA A 91 -2.35 -4.96 11.51
CA ALA A 91 -2.24 -5.79 12.71
C ALA A 91 -3.12 -7.04 12.70
N LEU A 92 -4.22 -7.00 11.95
CA LEU A 92 -5.11 -8.15 11.74
C LEU A 92 -4.86 -8.85 10.40
N SER A 93 -3.65 -8.75 9.82
CA SER A 93 -3.32 -9.39 8.54
C SER A 93 -2.06 -10.23 8.61
N GLN A 94 -2.08 -11.39 7.95
CA GLN A 94 -0.92 -12.26 7.78
C GLN A 94 0.06 -11.78 6.70
N LEU A 95 -0.43 -11.05 5.69
CA LEU A 95 0.39 -10.67 4.53
C LEU A 95 0.75 -9.18 4.45
N LYS A 96 0.09 -8.33 5.24
CA LYS A 96 0.36 -6.88 5.25
C LYS A 96 1.44 -6.54 6.27
N GLY A 97 2.05 -5.37 6.16
CA GLY A 97 3.04 -4.90 7.14
C GLY A 97 4.30 -5.78 7.23
N GLY A 98 4.76 -6.31 6.11
CA GLY A 98 5.93 -7.19 6.02
C GLY A 98 5.60 -8.69 6.10
N GLY A 99 4.34 -9.05 6.33
CA GLY A 99 3.94 -10.45 6.49
C GLY A 99 4.20 -11.33 5.26
N LEU A 100 4.10 -10.79 4.03
CA LEU A 100 4.48 -11.55 2.83
C LEU A 100 6.00 -11.78 2.77
N ALA A 101 6.80 -10.77 3.11
CA ALA A 101 8.25 -10.94 3.19
C ALA A 101 8.66 -11.95 4.26
N GLN A 102 7.97 -11.96 5.41
CA GLN A 102 8.20 -12.94 6.47
C GLN A 102 7.83 -14.36 6.02
N ALA A 103 6.69 -14.52 5.35
CA ALA A 103 6.25 -15.81 4.81
C ALA A 103 7.23 -16.38 3.77
N ALA A 104 7.92 -15.51 3.02
CA ALA A 104 8.90 -15.90 2.01
C ALA A 104 10.29 -16.22 2.59
N TYR A 105 10.57 -15.89 3.85
CA TYR A 105 11.88 -16.17 4.45
C TYR A 105 12.12 -17.70 4.49
N PRO A 106 13.27 -18.21 4.03
CA PRO A 106 14.54 -17.50 3.80
C PRO A 106 14.83 -17.02 2.37
N ALA A 107 13.89 -17.14 1.43
CA ALA A 107 14.07 -16.71 0.03
C ALA A 107 14.35 -15.21 -0.08
N GLN A 108 15.08 -14.78 -1.11
CA GLN A 108 15.23 -13.35 -1.41
C GLN A 108 13.92 -12.79 -1.96
N VAL A 109 13.59 -11.55 -1.63
CA VAL A 109 12.37 -10.87 -2.11
C VAL A 109 12.75 -9.60 -2.84
N VAL A 110 12.30 -9.46 -4.08
CA VAL A 110 12.41 -8.22 -4.86
C VAL A 110 11.01 -7.71 -5.17
N SER A 111 10.68 -6.52 -4.66
CA SER A 111 9.40 -5.86 -4.91
C SER A 111 9.58 -4.72 -5.89
N LEU A 112 8.84 -4.76 -7.00
CA LEU A 112 8.76 -3.69 -7.99
C LEU A 112 7.41 -3.01 -7.86
N ILE A 113 7.43 -1.72 -7.55
CA ILE A 113 6.26 -0.98 -7.08
C ILE A 113 5.90 0.14 -8.05
N LEU A 114 4.63 0.18 -8.47
CA LEU A 114 3.98 1.32 -9.08
C LEU A 114 3.16 2.05 -8.00
N SER A 115 3.60 3.24 -7.62
CA SER A 115 2.97 4.04 -6.58
C SER A 115 1.87 4.94 -7.15
N ASP A 116 0.67 4.79 -6.60
CA ASP A 116 -0.47 5.69 -6.76
C ASP A 116 -0.70 6.57 -5.51
N VAL A 117 0.24 6.58 -4.57
CA VAL A 117 0.15 7.29 -3.29
C VAL A 117 1.08 8.50 -3.30
N VAL A 118 0.54 9.68 -2.98
CA VAL A 118 1.33 10.91 -2.86
C VAL A 118 2.47 10.73 -1.85
N GLY A 119 3.68 11.10 -2.27
CA GLY A 119 4.91 11.00 -1.46
C GLY A 119 5.54 9.61 -1.45
N ASP A 120 4.96 8.64 -2.15
CA ASP A 120 5.52 7.30 -2.34
C ASP A 120 5.87 6.50 -1.04
N PRO A 121 5.09 6.59 0.07
CA PRO A 121 5.39 5.85 1.29
C PRO A 121 5.14 4.34 1.11
N MET A 122 6.20 3.56 1.01
CA MET A 122 6.15 2.13 0.69
C MET A 122 5.33 1.30 1.68
N GLU A 123 5.32 1.69 2.95
CA GLU A 123 4.54 1.06 4.01
C GLU A 123 3.02 1.24 3.83
N VAL A 124 2.60 2.26 3.07
CA VAL A 124 1.18 2.54 2.79
C VAL A 124 0.74 1.86 1.49
N ILE A 125 1.60 1.84 0.47
CA ILE A 125 1.31 1.24 -0.83
C ILE A 125 0.97 -0.24 -0.63
N ALA A 126 -0.23 -0.65 -1.05
CA ALA A 126 -0.79 -1.99 -0.80
C ALA A 126 -0.76 -2.45 0.67
N SER A 127 -0.66 -1.53 1.63
CA SER A 127 -0.40 -1.79 3.05
C SER A 127 0.94 -2.46 3.37
N GLY A 128 1.95 -2.26 2.51
CA GLY A 128 3.34 -2.67 2.72
C GLY A 128 3.54 -4.17 2.95
N PRO A 129 3.13 -5.07 2.04
CA PRO A 129 3.26 -6.51 2.26
C PRO A 129 4.72 -6.98 2.41
N THR A 130 5.65 -6.24 1.81
CA THR A 130 7.11 -6.49 1.80
C THR A 130 7.90 -5.46 2.62
N VAL A 131 7.20 -4.64 3.42
CA VAL A 131 7.81 -3.57 4.23
C VAL A 131 7.41 -3.76 5.67
N ALA A 132 8.39 -3.91 6.56
CA ALA A 132 8.14 -4.12 7.98
C ALA A 132 7.25 -3.00 8.56
N SER A 133 6.19 -3.40 9.27
CA SER A 133 5.33 -2.45 9.98
C SER A 133 6.07 -1.84 11.16
N VAL A 134 6.02 -0.51 11.27
CA VAL A 134 6.54 0.24 12.43
C VAL A 134 5.53 0.31 13.58
N HIS A 135 4.27 -0.06 13.34
CA HIS A 135 3.22 0.02 14.35
C HIS A 135 3.19 -1.17 15.28
N SER A 136 3.01 -0.89 16.55
CA SER A 136 2.89 -1.85 17.64
C SER A 136 1.43 -2.29 17.85
N VAL A 137 1.27 -3.38 18.61
CA VAL A 137 -0.05 -3.81 19.09
C VAL A 137 -0.67 -2.75 20.00
N GLN A 138 0.16 -2.04 20.77
CA GLN A 138 -0.25 -0.96 21.66
C GLN A 138 -0.93 0.17 20.89
N ASP A 139 -0.43 0.52 19.70
CA ASP A 139 -1.07 1.51 18.83
C ASP A 139 -2.49 1.07 18.44
N CYS A 140 -2.67 -0.21 18.11
CA CYS A 140 -3.97 -0.77 17.79
C CYS A 140 -4.92 -0.68 18.98
N LEU A 141 -4.45 -1.04 20.17
CA LEU A 141 -5.23 -0.99 21.40
C LEU A 141 -5.61 0.45 21.78
N HIS A 142 -4.72 1.41 21.56
CA HIS A 142 -4.99 2.84 21.77
C HIS A 142 -6.09 3.35 20.83
N ILE A 143 -6.01 3.03 19.54
CA ILE A 143 -7.03 3.39 18.53
C ILE A 143 -8.38 2.78 18.93
N LEU A 144 -8.41 1.48 19.26
CA LEU A 144 -9.65 0.79 19.64
C LEU A 144 -10.28 1.35 20.92
N ASN A 145 -9.47 1.86 21.84
CA ASN A 145 -9.94 2.56 23.04
C ASN A 145 -10.48 3.96 22.72
N ARG A 146 -9.76 4.74 21.92
CA ARG A 146 -10.16 6.09 21.49
C ARG A 146 -11.55 6.08 20.87
N TYR A 147 -11.85 5.06 20.08
CA TYR A 147 -13.15 4.89 19.43
C TYR A 147 -14.15 4.09 20.27
N GLY A 148 -13.85 3.71 21.52
CA GLY A 148 -14.80 3.01 22.41
C GLY A 148 -15.25 1.65 21.88
N LEU A 149 -14.38 0.93 21.14
CA LEU A 149 -14.69 -0.36 20.53
C LEU A 149 -14.09 -1.55 21.29
N ARG A 150 -13.11 -1.32 22.17
CA ARG A 150 -12.37 -2.39 22.87
C ARG A 150 -13.26 -3.42 23.57
N ALA A 151 -14.31 -2.98 24.26
CA ALA A 151 -15.24 -3.88 24.95
C ALA A 151 -16.03 -4.76 23.97
N ALA A 152 -16.49 -4.16 22.86
CA ALA A 152 -17.33 -4.78 21.84
C ALA A 152 -16.55 -5.64 20.82
N LEU A 153 -15.22 -5.73 20.94
CA LEU A 153 -14.42 -6.53 20.01
C LEU A 153 -14.79 -8.03 20.06
N PRO A 154 -14.86 -8.70 18.89
CA PRO A 154 -14.97 -10.15 18.83
C PRO A 154 -13.84 -10.85 19.57
N ARG A 155 -14.11 -12.04 20.11
CA ARG A 155 -13.11 -12.86 20.81
C ARG A 155 -11.92 -13.21 19.92
N SER A 156 -12.16 -13.41 18.63
CA SER A 156 -11.14 -13.68 17.61
C SER A 156 -10.11 -12.56 17.53
N VAL A 157 -10.57 -11.31 17.40
CA VAL A 157 -9.72 -10.10 17.34
C VAL A 157 -8.96 -9.90 18.64
N LYS A 158 -9.63 -10.07 19.80
CA LYS A 158 -8.97 -9.98 21.12
C LYS A 158 -7.83 -11.00 21.25
N THR A 159 -8.04 -12.23 20.76
CA THR A 159 -7.04 -13.31 20.78
C THR A 159 -5.82 -12.96 19.93
N VAL A 160 -6.03 -12.45 18.71
CA VAL A 160 -4.93 -12.06 17.81
C VAL A 160 -4.11 -10.93 18.40
N LEU A 161 -4.75 -9.88 18.91
CA LEU A 161 -4.05 -8.75 19.53
C LEU A 161 -3.27 -9.17 20.79
N ALA A 162 -3.81 -10.05 21.62
CA ALA A 162 -3.11 -10.54 22.81
C ALA A 162 -1.86 -11.39 22.47
N ARG A 163 -1.93 -12.20 21.41
CA ARG A 163 -0.77 -13.00 20.95
C ARG A 163 0.36 -12.13 20.44
N ALA A 164 0.04 -11.13 19.63
CA ALA A 164 1.04 -10.23 19.06
C ALA A 164 1.74 -9.38 20.14
N ASP A 165 1.08 -9.11 21.27
CA ASP A 165 1.69 -8.43 22.43
C ASP A 165 2.72 -9.30 23.16
N SER A 166 2.64 -10.62 22.98
CA SER A 166 3.48 -11.61 23.67
C SER A 166 4.65 -12.12 22.83
N ASP A 167 4.78 -11.68 21.57
CA ASP A 167 5.86 -12.12 20.69
C ASP A 167 7.16 -11.35 21.01
N PRO A 168 8.19 -12.01 21.59
CA PRO A 168 9.45 -11.35 21.94
C PRO A 168 10.31 -11.02 20.71
N HIS A 169 9.97 -11.57 19.54
CA HIS A 169 10.59 -11.22 18.28
C HIS A 169 9.86 -10.00 17.72
N GLY A 170 10.37 -8.80 18.06
CA GLY A 170 9.96 -7.56 17.41
C GLY A 170 10.04 -7.64 15.88
N PRO A 171 9.56 -6.63 15.12
CA PRO A 171 9.41 -6.72 13.67
C PRO A 171 10.68 -7.29 13.02
N HIS A 172 10.56 -8.48 12.43
CA HIS A 172 11.68 -9.18 11.82
C HIS A 172 12.34 -8.27 10.80
N SER A 173 13.67 -8.15 10.86
CA SER A 173 14.39 -7.35 9.86
C SER A 173 14.15 -7.97 8.49
N CYS A 174 13.61 -7.16 7.57
CA CYS A 174 13.38 -7.57 6.18
C CYS A 174 14.68 -7.44 5.37
N GLY A 175 15.80 -7.94 5.90
CA GLY A 175 17.13 -7.80 5.30
C GLY A 175 17.29 -8.55 3.98
N HIS A 176 16.45 -9.55 3.73
CA HIS A 176 16.35 -10.31 2.47
C HIS A 176 15.43 -9.64 1.43
N VAL A 177 14.97 -8.41 1.69
CA VAL A 177 13.98 -7.72 0.86
C VAL A 177 14.57 -6.47 0.21
N LEU A 178 14.43 -6.36 -1.11
CA LEU A 178 14.71 -5.16 -1.89
C LEU A 178 13.39 -4.59 -2.42
N ASN A 179 13.01 -3.40 -1.97
CA ASN A 179 11.84 -2.68 -2.49
C ASN A 179 12.29 -1.56 -3.44
N VAL A 180 11.78 -1.54 -4.67
CA VAL A 180 12.11 -0.54 -5.70
C VAL A 180 10.84 0.06 -6.28
N ILE A 181 10.73 1.38 -6.23
CA ILE A 181 9.67 2.11 -6.93
C ILE A 181 10.11 2.30 -8.37
N ILE A 182 9.40 1.66 -9.29
CA ILE A 182 9.69 1.69 -10.72
C ILE A 182 8.75 2.63 -11.49
N GLY A 183 7.73 3.16 -10.83
CA GLY A 183 6.84 4.17 -11.38
C GLY A 183 6.10 4.92 -10.28
N SER A 184 6.02 6.24 -10.41
CA SER A 184 5.25 7.13 -9.54
C SER A 184 4.96 8.45 -10.23
N ASN A 185 4.09 9.28 -9.64
CA ASN A 185 3.84 10.64 -10.14
C ASN A 185 5.13 11.47 -10.18
N ALA A 186 6.02 11.33 -9.19
CA ALA A 186 7.28 12.07 -9.17
C ALA A 186 8.19 11.69 -10.36
N LEU A 187 8.29 10.38 -10.67
CA LEU A 187 9.05 9.90 -11.83
C LEU A 187 8.45 10.39 -13.15
N ALA A 188 7.13 10.35 -13.27
CA ALA A 188 6.42 10.86 -14.45
C ALA A 188 6.63 12.37 -14.64
N LEU A 189 6.56 13.16 -13.57
CA LEU A 189 6.78 14.61 -13.60
C LEU A 189 8.22 14.96 -13.97
N ALA A 190 9.20 14.25 -13.41
CA ALA A 190 10.61 14.46 -13.72
C ALA A 190 10.89 14.19 -15.22
N GLU A 191 10.31 13.12 -15.77
CA GLU A 191 10.47 12.81 -17.18
C GLU A 191 9.73 13.82 -18.07
N ALA A 192 8.54 14.26 -17.69
CA ALA A 192 7.81 15.30 -18.41
C ALA A 192 8.57 16.64 -18.44
N GLN A 193 9.20 17.02 -17.31
CA GLN A 193 10.07 18.19 -17.24
C GLN A 193 11.25 18.05 -18.22
N ARG A 194 11.94 16.91 -18.19
CA ARG A 194 13.10 16.64 -19.05
C ARG A 194 12.73 16.70 -20.54
N GLN A 195 11.56 16.18 -20.92
CA GLN A 195 11.07 16.24 -22.29
C GLN A 195 10.73 17.66 -22.72
N ALA A 196 10.09 18.45 -21.85
CA ALA A 196 9.80 19.86 -22.13
C ALA A 196 11.10 20.67 -22.31
N GLU A 197 12.11 20.44 -21.47
CA GLU A 197 13.44 21.06 -21.62
C GLU A 197 14.14 20.66 -22.92
N ALA A 198 14.05 19.38 -23.32
CA ALA A 198 14.58 18.91 -24.60
C ALA A 198 13.90 19.54 -25.83
N LEU A 199 12.63 19.92 -25.70
CA LEU A 199 11.86 20.64 -26.71
C LEU A 199 12.12 22.17 -26.70
N GLY A 200 13.00 22.66 -25.83
CA GLY A 200 13.37 24.07 -25.74
C GLY A 200 12.47 24.91 -24.82
N TYR A 201 11.60 24.27 -24.04
CA TYR A 201 10.80 24.96 -23.02
C TYR A 201 11.62 25.14 -21.74
N ARG A 202 11.33 26.20 -20.98
CA ARG A 202 11.76 26.27 -19.58
C ARG A 202 10.70 25.58 -18.73
N ALA A 203 11.00 24.41 -18.21
CA ALA A 203 10.05 23.62 -17.43
C ALA A 203 10.31 23.71 -15.92
N MET A 204 9.24 23.70 -15.13
CA MET A 204 9.33 23.65 -13.67
C MET A 204 8.21 22.74 -13.12
N VAL A 205 8.59 21.81 -12.24
CA VAL A 205 7.63 21.03 -11.46
C VAL A 205 7.17 21.88 -10.27
N LEU A 206 5.89 22.26 -10.25
CA LEU A 206 5.37 23.10 -9.16
C LEU A 206 5.05 22.30 -7.90
N SER A 207 4.60 21.05 -8.07
CA SER A 207 4.26 20.15 -6.97
C SER A 207 4.14 18.72 -7.44
N THR A 208 4.54 17.79 -6.57
CA THR A 208 4.38 16.34 -6.68
C THR A 208 3.34 15.80 -5.68
N ALA A 209 2.69 16.70 -4.93
CA ALA A 209 1.85 16.37 -3.78
C ALA A 209 0.54 17.17 -3.78
N MET A 210 -0.02 17.42 -4.96
CA MET A 210 -1.28 18.15 -5.07
C MET A 210 -2.42 17.32 -4.47
N GLN A 211 -3.04 17.85 -3.41
CA GLN A 211 -4.21 17.24 -2.77
C GLN A 211 -5.35 18.26 -2.74
N GLY A 212 -6.50 17.91 -3.32
CA GLY A 212 -7.69 18.78 -3.34
C GLY A 212 -8.77 18.29 -4.31
N ARG A 213 -10.02 18.70 -4.09
CA ARG A 213 -11.12 18.43 -5.05
C ARG A 213 -10.93 19.30 -6.29
N GLY A 214 -10.47 18.75 -7.41
CA GLY A 214 -10.60 19.23 -8.81
C GLY A 214 -10.37 20.71 -9.18
N THR A 215 -11.03 21.67 -8.53
CA THR A 215 -11.14 23.07 -8.95
C THR A 215 -10.11 24.05 -8.34
N PRO A 216 -9.63 23.95 -7.08
CA PRO A 216 -8.65 24.91 -6.53
C PRO A 216 -7.20 24.63 -6.93
N ALA A 217 -6.86 23.38 -7.26
CA ALA A 217 -5.50 22.94 -7.61
C ALA A 217 -5.04 23.52 -8.94
N ALA A 218 -5.90 23.49 -9.97
CA ALA A 218 -5.63 24.03 -11.29
C ALA A 218 -5.40 25.57 -11.27
N HIS A 219 -6.16 26.30 -10.46
CA HIS A 219 -6.03 27.76 -10.34
C HIS A 219 -4.72 28.23 -9.68
N ARG A 220 -4.02 27.38 -8.92
CA ARG A 220 -2.70 27.72 -8.35
C ARG A 220 -1.57 27.58 -9.37
N ALA A 221 -1.66 26.61 -10.28
CA ALA A 221 -0.69 26.44 -11.36
C ALA A 221 -0.72 27.62 -12.35
N ASP A 222 -1.91 28.16 -12.60
CA ASP A 222 -2.15 29.27 -13.54
C ASP A 222 -1.59 30.63 -13.04
N ARG A 223 -1.63 30.87 -11.71
CA ARG A 223 -1.13 32.13 -11.12
C ARG A 223 0.39 32.28 -11.13
N HIS A 224 1.15 31.20 -11.31
CA HIS A 224 2.61 31.27 -11.37
C HIS A 224 3.17 31.51 -12.79
N GLN A 225 2.32 31.50 -13.82
CA GLN A 225 2.75 31.72 -15.21
C GLN A 225 2.90 33.20 -15.61
N CYS A 226 2.48 34.14 -14.79
CA CYS A 226 2.53 35.57 -15.13
C CYS A 226 3.08 36.37 -13.96
N HIS A 227 4.40 36.59 -13.89
CA HIS A 227 5.02 37.85 -13.47
C HIS A 227 6.57 37.76 -13.63
N GLY A 228 7.11 38.41 -14.67
CA GLY A 228 8.48 38.96 -14.63
C GLY A 228 9.64 38.23 -15.34
N CYS A 229 9.49 37.74 -16.57
CA CYS A 229 10.66 37.34 -17.38
C CYS A 229 10.77 38.17 -18.68
N PRO A 230 11.88 38.91 -18.91
CA PRO A 230 12.13 39.63 -20.14
C PRO A 230 12.80 38.69 -21.15
N HIS A 231 12.00 37.86 -21.86
CA HIS A 231 12.24 37.21 -23.16
C HIS A 231 11.23 36.03 -23.32
N PRO A 232 10.68 35.76 -24.52
CA PRO A 232 9.63 34.77 -24.73
C PRO A 232 10.26 33.37 -24.91
N ILE A 233 10.81 32.82 -23.83
CA ILE A 233 11.07 31.37 -23.79
C ILE A 233 9.74 30.73 -23.41
N PRO A 234 9.20 29.79 -24.20
CA PRO A 234 7.95 29.16 -23.85
C PRO A 234 8.12 28.37 -22.54
N ALA A 235 7.23 28.61 -21.57
CA ALA A 235 7.30 28.00 -20.25
C ALA A 235 6.32 26.81 -20.15
N ALA A 236 6.77 25.72 -19.55
CA ALA A 236 5.95 24.54 -19.30
C ALA A 236 5.82 24.29 -17.79
N THR A 237 4.59 24.20 -17.31
CA THR A 237 4.28 23.89 -15.92
C THR A 237 3.83 22.45 -15.82
N VAL A 238 4.47 21.64 -14.96
CA VAL A 238 4.10 20.24 -14.76
C VAL A 238 3.65 20.01 -13.31
N THR A 239 2.49 19.37 -13.13
CA THR A 239 1.87 19.09 -11.82
C THR A 239 1.14 17.75 -11.85
N ALA A 240 1.21 16.99 -10.76
CA ALA A 240 0.47 15.74 -10.54
C ALA A 240 0.12 15.55 -9.06
#